data_AF-A0A850HA79-F1
#
_entry.id   AF-A0A850HA79-F1
#
_cell.length_a   1.000
_cell.length_b   1.000
_cell.length_c   1.000
_cell.angle_alpha   90.00
_cell.angle_beta   90.00
_cell.angle_gamma   90.00
#
_symmetry.space_group_name_H-M   'P 1'
#
loop_
_entity.id
_entity.type
_entity.pdbx_description
1 polymer ?
#
loop_
_entity_poly.entity_id
_entity_poly.type
_entity_poly.pdbx_seq_one_letter_code
_entity_poly.pdbx_strand_id
1 'polypeptide(L)'
;AEALIAVLPAPARQAAGSRISNLDWARLALAVVGPSILAKLTDSLAAQGLAPPQRWGGEPARLFVLELGFPAEFAARASVRREPELTISGPIDLPGLHDYQEEILEGLRDLLVSRSGRRRAVVSLPTGGGKTRVAAEAVVKLVLNDSQKRTALWVAQT
;
A
#
# COMPACT_ATOMS: atom_id res chain seq x y z
N ALA A 1 17.93 0.80 15.66
CA ALA A 1 17.03 1.51 14.73
C ALA A 1 17.80 2.31 13.68
N GLU A 2 18.91 2.95 14.04
CA GLU A 2 19.69 3.81 13.14
C GLU A 2 20.07 3.16 11.80
N ALA A 3 20.58 1.92 11.81
CA ALA A 3 20.88 1.18 10.57
C ALA A 3 19.65 0.96 9.67
N LEU A 4 18.47 0.71 10.26
CA LEU A 4 17.21 0.57 9.53
C LEU A 4 16.72 1.89 8.96
N ILE A 5 16.98 3.00 9.65
CA ILE A 5 16.67 4.35 9.15
C ILE A 5 17.61 4.69 7.98
N ALA A 6 18.89 4.32 8.07
CA ALA A 6 19.88 4.61 7.04
C ALA A 6 19.57 3.95 5.68
N VAL A 7 18.91 2.80 5.65
CA VAL A 7 18.52 2.12 4.40
C VAL A 7 17.27 2.71 3.74
N LEU A 8 16.56 3.62 4.42
CA LEU A 8 15.35 4.28 3.91
C LEU A 8 15.67 5.52 3.07
N PRO A 9 14.93 5.75 1.97
CA PRO A 9 15.05 6.98 1.19
C PRO A 9 14.60 8.20 2.01
N ALA A 10 15.14 9.38 1.69
CA ALA A 10 14.88 10.62 2.45
C ALA A 10 13.38 10.95 2.61
N PRO A 11 12.51 10.80 1.59
CA PRO A 11 11.07 11.06 1.76
C PRO A 11 10.40 10.13 2.78
N ALA A 12 10.77 8.85 2.81
CA ALA A 12 10.22 7.89 3.77
C ALA A 12 10.62 8.23 5.22
N ARG A 13 11.85 8.72 5.43
CA ARG A 13 12.32 9.19 6.74
C ARG A 13 11.57 10.45 7.20
N GLN A 14 11.33 11.39 6.28
CA GLN A 14 10.60 12.63 6.59
C GLN A 14 9.13 12.37 6.91
N ALA A 15 8.48 11.48 6.15
CA ALA A 15 7.06 11.16 6.33
C ALA A 15 6.75 10.42 7.65
N ALA A 16 7.68 9.60 8.14
CA ALA A 16 7.48 8.82 9.36
C ALA A 16 7.48 9.67 10.64
N GLY A 17 8.05 10.89 10.61
CA GLY A 17 8.12 11.79 11.75
C GLY A 17 9.00 11.28 12.91
N SER A 18 8.97 11.98 14.05
CA SER A 18 9.86 11.73 15.20
C SER A 18 9.28 10.82 16.30
N ARG A 19 8.04 10.33 16.13
CA ARG A 19 7.29 9.59 17.18
C ARG A 19 7.02 8.11 16.87
N ILE A 20 7.69 7.53 15.88
CA ILE A 20 7.49 6.11 15.56
C ILE A 20 8.42 5.19 16.35
N SER A 21 7.93 4.01 16.72
CA SER A 21 8.68 3.04 17.51
C SER A 21 9.77 2.35 16.68
N ASN A 22 10.71 1.66 17.34
CA ASN A 22 11.72 0.84 16.66
C ASN A 22 11.10 -0.26 15.79
N LEU A 23 9.97 -0.82 16.21
CA LEU A 23 9.25 -1.84 15.44
C LEU A 23 8.59 -1.23 14.20
N ASP A 24 8.06 -0.01 14.30
CA ASP A 24 7.47 0.71 13.17
C ASP A 24 8.54 1.09 12.15
N TRP A 25 9.72 1.50 12.61
CA TRP A 25 10.89 1.69 11.74
C TRP A 25 11.26 0.40 10.99
N ALA A 26 11.26 -0.75 11.67
CA ALA A 26 11.54 -2.03 11.04
C ALA A 26 10.47 -2.40 10.01
N ARG A 27 9.18 -2.21 10.32
CA ARG A 27 8.07 -2.42 9.39
C ARG A 27 8.17 -1.53 8.16
N LEU A 28 8.46 -0.24 8.36
CA LEU A 28 8.64 0.71 7.27
C LEU A 28 9.83 0.35 6.38
N ALA A 29 10.97 -0.01 6.99
CA ALA A 29 12.15 -0.45 6.26
C ALA A 29 11.87 -1.71 5.43
N LEU A 30 11.15 -2.69 5.99
CA LEU A 30 10.71 -3.88 5.25
C LEU A 30 9.77 -3.53 4.11
N ALA A 31 8.79 -2.65 4.32
CA ALA A 31 7.83 -2.26 3.29
C ALA A 31 8.50 -1.53 2.11
N VAL A 32 9.50 -0.69 2.38
CA VAL A 32 10.16 0.14 1.37
C VAL A 32 11.31 -0.57 0.66
N VAL A 33 12.09 -1.37 1.40
CA VAL A 33 13.30 -2.03 0.88
C VAL A 33 13.02 -3.46 0.42
N GLY A 34 12.02 -4.11 1.01
CA GLY A 34 11.65 -5.48 0.73
C GLY A 34 12.72 -6.50 1.18
N PRO A 35 12.70 -7.72 0.61
CA PRO A 35 13.59 -8.82 1.00
C PRO A 35 15.09 -8.51 0.89
N SER A 36 15.47 -7.55 0.05
CA SER A 36 16.87 -7.11 -0.12
C SER A 36 17.47 -6.40 1.10
N ILE A 37 16.68 -6.14 2.15
CA ILE A 37 17.10 -5.36 3.31
C ILE A 37 18.29 -5.98 4.06
N LEU A 38 18.36 -7.31 4.19
CA LEU A 38 19.45 -7.96 4.91
C LEU A 38 20.79 -7.76 4.19
N ALA A 39 20.79 -7.80 2.85
CA ALA A 39 21.98 -7.49 2.05
C ALA A 39 22.48 -6.06 2.28
N LYS A 40 21.56 -5.09 2.44
CA LYS A 40 21.92 -3.70 2.75
C LYS A 40 22.41 -3.48 4.19
N LEU A 41 22.09 -4.40 5.09
CA LEU A 41 22.47 -4.34 6.51
C LEU A 41 23.68 -5.23 6.83
N THR A 42 24.40 -5.76 5.84
CA THR A 42 25.53 -6.68 6.03
C THR A 42 26.50 -6.21 7.11
N ASP A 43 26.97 -4.96 7.03
CA ASP A 43 27.93 -4.43 8.02
C ASP A 43 27.31 -4.30 9.42
N SER A 44 26.04 -3.93 9.50
CA SER A 44 25.31 -3.84 10.77
C SER A 44 25.08 -5.23 11.38
N LEU A 45 24.77 -6.24 10.57
CA LEU A 45 24.62 -7.62 11.03
C LEU A 45 25.97 -8.15 11.56
N ALA A 46 27.06 -7.90 10.84
CA ALA A 46 28.41 -8.23 11.29
C ALA A 46 28.79 -7.53 12.61
N ALA A 47 28.46 -6.23 12.75
CA ALA A 47 28.70 -5.49 13.99
C ALA A 47 27.89 -6.01 15.19
N GLN A 48 26.76 -6.69 14.94
CA GLN A 48 25.98 -7.39 15.97
C GLN A 48 26.48 -8.81 16.24
N GLY A 49 27.64 -9.21 15.70
CA GLY A 49 28.21 -10.53 15.90
C GLY A 49 27.56 -11.63 15.07
N LEU A 50 26.68 -11.28 14.11
CA LEU A 50 26.18 -12.23 13.12
C LEU A 50 27.27 -12.45 12.06
N ALA A 51 27.26 -13.61 11.41
CA ALA A 51 28.22 -13.96 10.35
C ALA A 51 27.56 -13.88 8.95
N PRO A 52 27.17 -12.68 8.47
CA PRO A 52 26.52 -12.56 7.17
C PRO A 52 27.48 -12.95 6.03
N PRO A 53 26.94 -13.46 4.91
CA PRO A 53 27.73 -13.81 3.75
C PRO A 53 28.31 -12.55 3.08
N GLN A 54 29.52 -12.67 2.54
CA GLN A 54 30.14 -11.61 1.73
C GLN A 54 29.48 -11.44 0.35
N ARG A 55 28.83 -12.50 -0.16
CA ARG A 55 28.11 -12.49 -1.44
C ARG A 55 26.68 -12.99 -1.26
N TRP A 56 25.73 -12.16 -1.68
CA TRP A 56 24.30 -12.46 -1.65
C TRP A 56 23.81 -13.07 -2.97
N GLY A 57 22.75 -13.88 -2.92
CA GLY A 57 22.15 -14.57 -4.08
C GLY A 57 22.61 -16.02 -4.30
N GLY A 58 23.33 -16.62 -3.36
CA GLY A 58 23.79 -18.01 -3.41
C GLY A 58 23.41 -18.81 -2.16
N GLU A 59 23.79 -20.09 -2.15
CA GLU A 59 23.50 -21.02 -1.06
C GLU A 59 23.97 -20.51 0.32
N PRO A 60 25.17 -19.91 0.50
CA PRO A 60 25.58 -19.38 1.81
C PRO A 60 24.62 -18.29 2.34
N ALA A 61 24.09 -17.44 1.45
CA ALA A 61 23.11 -16.44 1.84
C ALA A 61 21.77 -17.06 2.17
N ARG A 62 21.36 -18.11 1.45
CA ARG A 62 20.13 -18.83 1.71
C ARG A 62 20.16 -19.53 3.08
N LEU A 63 21.25 -20.21 3.41
CA LEU A 63 21.43 -20.84 4.72
C LEU A 63 21.42 -19.79 5.83
N PHE A 64 22.19 -18.70 5.67
CA PHE A 64 22.23 -17.61 6.63
C PHE A 64 20.86 -17.01 6.95
N VAL A 65 20.04 -16.68 5.93
CA VAL A 65 18.71 -16.10 6.19
C VAL A 65 17.74 -17.09 6.81
N LEU A 66 17.82 -18.38 6.44
CA LEU A 66 16.97 -19.43 7.02
C LEU A 66 17.32 -19.69 8.49
N GLU A 67 18.60 -19.68 8.85
CA GLU A 67 19.06 -19.79 10.25
C GLU A 67 18.56 -18.64 11.12
N LEU A 68 18.43 -17.44 10.54
CA LEU A 68 17.83 -16.28 11.20
C LEU A 68 16.30 -16.30 11.23
N GLY A 69 15.67 -17.31 10.62
CA GLY A 69 14.21 -17.44 10.54
C GLY A 69 13.54 -16.60 9.45
N PHE A 70 14.32 -16.01 8.53
CA PHE A 70 13.78 -15.30 7.37
C PHE A 70 13.49 -16.25 6.20
N PRO A 71 12.47 -15.96 5.38
CA PRO A 71 12.23 -16.70 4.15
C PRO A 71 13.40 -16.59 3.16
N ALA A 72 13.56 -17.60 2.29
CA ALA A 72 14.68 -17.69 1.36
C ALA A 72 14.79 -16.50 0.37
N GLU A 73 13.69 -15.79 0.10
CA GLU A 73 13.67 -14.58 -0.72
C GLU A 73 14.57 -13.45 -0.17
N PHE A 74 14.83 -13.43 1.14
CA PHE A 74 15.74 -12.46 1.75
C PHE A 74 17.22 -12.72 1.43
N ALA A 75 17.56 -13.89 0.88
CA ALA A 75 18.91 -14.21 0.40
C ALA A 75 19.23 -13.59 -0.96
N ALA A 76 18.25 -12.99 -1.63
CA ALA A 76 18.40 -12.45 -2.98
C ALA A 76 19.47 -11.35 -3.06
N ARG A 77 20.15 -11.28 -4.20
CA ARG A 77 21.09 -10.20 -4.48
C ARG A 77 20.32 -8.87 -4.61
N ALA A 78 20.80 -7.81 -3.95
CA ALA A 78 20.18 -6.49 -3.99
C ALA A 78 20.07 -5.86 -5.39
N SER A 79 20.72 -6.45 -6.40
CA SER A 79 20.72 -5.98 -7.79
C SER A 79 19.69 -6.71 -8.64
N VAL A 80 18.40 -6.45 -8.41
CA VAL A 80 17.51 -6.29 -9.55
C VAL A 80 17.55 -4.79 -9.83
N ARG A 81 18.15 -4.44 -10.98
CA ARG A 81 18.16 -3.08 -11.52
C ARG A 81 16.72 -2.58 -11.49
N ARG A 82 16.42 -1.69 -10.55
CA ARG A 82 15.13 -0.98 -10.56
C ARG A 82 15.11 -0.19 -11.85
N GLU A 83 13.99 -0.20 -12.55
CA GLU A 83 13.81 0.78 -13.62
C GLU A 83 14.11 2.15 -13.02
N PRO A 84 14.94 2.99 -13.69
CA PRO A 84 15.44 4.23 -13.12
C PRO A 84 14.32 5.24 -12.79
N GLU A 85 13.08 4.93 -13.17
CA GLU A 85 11.91 5.75 -13.03
C GLU A 85 10.77 4.92 -12.42
N LEU A 86 10.30 5.33 -11.24
CA LEU A 86 9.03 4.88 -10.67
C LEU A 86 8.12 6.10 -10.67
N THR A 87 7.27 6.22 -11.68
CA THR A 87 6.29 7.29 -11.76
C THR A 87 5.16 7.00 -10.78
N ILE A 88 5.25 7.59 -9.59
CA ILE A 88 4.14 7.60 -8.63
C ILE A 88 3.29 8.82 -8.97
N SER A 89 2.07 8.60 -9.46
CA SER A 89 1.10 9.70 -9.56
C SER A 89 0.89 10.31 -8.18
N GLY A 90 1.11 11.63 -8.06
CA GLY A 90 0.84 12.34 -6.82
C GLY A 90 -0.63 12.21 -6.39
N PRO A 91 -0.97 12.61 -5.16
CA PRO A 91 -2.36 12.63 -4.71
C PRO A 91 -3.22 13.37 -5.72
N ILE A 92 -4.16 12.68 -6.35
CA ILE A 92 -5.12 13.31 -7.26
C ILE A 92 -6.17 13.96 -6.38
N ASP A 93 -6.13 15.29 -6.29
CA ASP A 93 -7.17 16.06 -5.62
C ASP A 93 -8.38 16.13 -6.55
N LEU A 94 -9.42 15.36 -6.23
CA LEU A 94 -10.65 15.35 -7.03
C LEU A 94 -11.52 16.53 -6.60
N PRO A 95 -12.04 17.33 -7.54
CA PRO A 95 -13.01 18.36 -7.19
C PRO A 95 -14.22 17.73 -6.48
N GLY A 96 -14.90 18.57 -5.69
CA GLY A 96 -16.18 18.23 -5.07
C GLY A 96 -17.18 17.72 -6.10
N LEU A 97 -18.18 16.99 -5.62
CA LEU A 97 -19.30 16.61 -6.46
C LEU A 97 -20.10 17.86 -6.85
N HIS A 98 -20.67 17.85 -8.05
CA HIS A 98 -21.69 18.83 -8.39
C HIS A 98 -23.00 18.52 -7.64
N ASP A 99 -23.86 19.51 -7.47
CA ASP A 99 -25.13 19.37 -6.73
C ASP A 99 -25.96 18.14 -7.21
N TYR A 100 -26.11 17.98 -8.53
CA TYR A 100 -26.83 16.84 -9.11
C TYR A 100 -26.16 15.47 -8.84
N GLN A 101 -24.85 15.46 -8.61
CA GLN A 101 -24.09 14.26 -8.25
C GLN A 101 -24.25 13.94 -6.76
N GLU A 102 -24.33 14.97 -5.91
CA GLU A 102 -24.60 14.83 -4.47
C GLU A 102 -26.01 14.26 -4.23
N GLU A 103 -27.02 14.76 -4.94
CA GLU A 103 -28.39 14.24 -4.89
C GLU A 103 -28.45 12.73 -5.21
N ILE A 104 -27.71 12.28 -6.22
CA ILE A 104 -27.63 10.86 -6.58
C ILE A 104 -26.94 10.06 -5.47
N LEU A 105 -25.86 10.59 -4.89
CA LEU A 105 -25.14 9.95 -3.80
C LEU A 105 -26.02 9.78 -2.56
N GLU A 106 -26.84 10.78 -2.23
CA GLU A 106 -27.83 10.72 -1.14
C GLU A 106 -28.90 9.67 -1.40
N GLY A 107 -29.46 9.62 -2.62
CA GLY A 107 -30.42 8.57 -2.98
C GLY A 107 -29.83 7.15 -2.89
N LEU A 108 -28.55 6.97 -3.23
CA LEU A 108 -27.84 5.70 -3.05
C LEU A 108 -27.64 5.36 -1.57
N ARG A 109 -27.33 6.35 -0.73
CA ARG A 109 -27.20 6.18 0.72
C ARG A 109 -28.49 5.69 1.33
N ASP A 110 -29.62 6.33 1.01
CA ASP A 110 -30.93 5.96 1.53
C ASP A 110 -31.33 4.54 1.12
N LEU A 111 -31.07 4.19 -0.14
CA LEU A 111 -31.31 2.83 -0.64
C LEU A 111 -30.50 1.78 0.13
N LEU A 112 -29.22 2.04 0.40
CA LEU A 112 -28.34 1.10 1.11
C LEU A 112 -28.73 0.95 2.59
N VAL A 113 -29.19 2.02 3.24
CA VAL A 113 -29.63 2.02 4.64
C VAL A 113 -31.00 1.36 4.80
N SER A 114 -31.87 1.46 3.80
CA SER A 114 -33.25 0.93 3.86
C SER A 114 -33.29 -0.56 4.25
N ARG A 115 -34.00 -0.92 5.33
CA ARG A 115 -34.09 -2.30 5.86
C ARG A 115 -35.16 -3.15 5.16
N SER A 116 -35.94 -2.58 4.23
CA SER A 116 -37.06 -3.25 3.56
C SER A 116 -36.99 -3.08 2.04
N GLY A 117 -37.28 -4.15 1.30
CA GLY A 117 -37.40 -4.13 -0.17
C GLY A 117 -36.15 -4.54 -0.95
N ARG A 118 -36.21 -4.42 -2.29
CA ARG A 118 -35.08 -4.69 -3.20
C ARG A 118 -34.14 -3.48 -3.23
N ARG A 119 -32.94 -3.62 -2.67
CA ARG A 119 -31.89 -2.59 -2.67
C ARG A 119 -31.14 -2.50 -3.99
N ARG A 120 -31.83 -2.07 -5.04
CA ARG A 120 -31.23 -1.93 -6.38
C ARG A 120 -31.66 -0.63 -7.02
N ALA A 121 -30.69 0.06 -7.59
CA ALA A 121 -30.89 1.28 -8.34
C ALA A 121 -30.20 1.19 -9.70
N VAL A 122 -30.69 1.99 -10.63
CA VAL A 122 -30.02 2.29 -11.88
C VAL A 122 -29.71 3.77 -11.85
N VAL A 123 -28.43 4.13 -11.92
CA VAL A 123 -28.00 5.52 -12.01
C VAL A 123 -27.92 5.90 -13.48
N SER A 124 -28.75 6.85 -13.90
CA SER A 124 -28.76 7.38 -15.26
C SER A 124 -28.21 8.80 -15.28
N LEU A 125 -27.06 8.98 -15.94
CA LEU A 125 -26.49 10.30 -16.27
C LEU A 125 -25.97 10.23 -17.71
N PRO A 126 -25.89 11.35 -18.44
CA PRO A 126 -25.30 11.38 -19.77
C PRO A 126 -23.81 11.01 -19.73
N THR A 127 -23.24 10.66 -20.88
CA THR A 127 -21.78 10.54 -21.02
C THR A 127 -21.13 11.87 -20.67
N GLY A 128 -20.01 11.85 -19.93
CA GLY A 128 -19.39 13.06 -19.37
C GLY A 128 -20.04 13.58 -18.08
N GLY A 129 -21.28 13.17 -17.74
CA GLY A 129 -21.97 13.60 -16.50
C GLY A 129 -21.42 13.02 -15.20
N GLY A 130 -20.32 12.26 -15.24
CA GLY A 130 -19.67 11.75 -14.03
C GLY A 130 -20.32 10.50 -13.42
N LYS A 131 -21.00 9.63 -14.19
CA LYS A 131 -21.52 8.32 -13.71
C LYS A 131 -20.48 7.55 -12.88
N THR A 132 -19.28 7.40 -13.43
CA THR A 132 -18.18 6.70 -12.79
C THR A 132 -17.71 7.42 -11.53
N ARG A 133 -17.65 8.75 -11.55
CA ARG A 133 -17.27 9.59 -10.40
C ARG A 133 -18.23 9.37 -9.23
N VAL A 134 -19.54 9.42 -9.47
CA VAL A 134 -20.57 9.22 -8.43
C VAL A 134 -20.57 7.79 -7.91
N ALA A 135 -20.48 6.80 -8.80
CA ALA A 135 -20.47 5.39 -8.40
C ALA A 135 -19.22 5.02 -7.59
N ALA A 136 -18.04 5.52 -7.99
CA ALA A 136 -16.81 5.34 -7.22
C ALA A 136 -16.90 6.03 -5.84
N GLU A 137 -17.45 7.25 -5.79
CA GLU A 137 -17.65 7.97 -4.54
C GLU A 137 -18.59 7.22 -3.59
N ALA A 138 -19.69 6.66 -4.11
CA ALA A 138 -20.64 5.86 -3.35
C ALA A 138 -19.97 4.60 -2.77
N VAL A 139 -19.16 3.90 -3.56
CA VAL A 139 -18.41 2.73 -3.09
C VAL A 139 -17.47 3.13 -1.94
N VAL A 140 -16.67 4.17 -2.10
CA VAL A 140 -15.71 4.59 -1.07
C VAL A 140 -16.43 5.06 0.19
N LYS A 141 -17.36 6.01 0.07
CA LYS A 141 -18.02 6.65 1.22
C LYS A 141 -19.04 5.76 1.92
N LEU A 142 -19.79 4.94 1.19
CA LEU A 142 -20.94 4.21 1.74
C LEU A 142 -20.67 2.72 2.00
N VAL A 143 -19.61 2.17 1.39
CA VAL A 143 -19.25 0.74 1.51
C VAL A 143 -17.91 0.56 2.22
N LEU A 144 -16.86 1.21 1.73
CA LEU A 144 -15.49 0.94 2.19
C LEU A 144 -15.10 1.74 3.45
N ASN A 145 -15.64 2.94 3.63
CA ASN A 145 -15.41 3.77 4.82
C ASN A 145 -16.33 3.42 6.01
N ASP A 146 -17.17 2.38 5.89
CA ASP A 146 -17.96 1.86 7.00
C ASP A 146 -17.08 0.98 7.91
N SER A 147 -17.30 1.06 9.22
CA SER A 147 -16.67 0.22 10.24
C SER A 147 -16.91 -1.29 10.04
N GLN A 148 -17.95 -1.64 9.28
CA GLN A 148 -18.26 -3.02 8.91
C GLN A 148 -17.42 -3.45 7.71
N LYS A 149 -16.84 -4.66 7.77
CA LYS A 149 -16.13 -5.27 6.64
C LYS A 149 -17.08 -5.56 5.47
N ARG A 150 -17.26 -4.59 4.58
CA ARG A 150 -18.06 -4.71 3.36
C ARG A 150 -17.15 -4.75 2.14
N THR A 151 -17.64 -5.34 1.06
CA THR A 151 -16.90 -5.50 -0.20
C THR A 151 -17.71 -4.90 -1.34
N ALA A 152 -17.03 -4.25 -2.27
CA ALA A 152 -17.61 -3.77 -3.52
C ALA A 152 -17.04 -4.57 -4.70
N LEU A 153 -17.91 -4.98 -5.63
CA LEU A 153 -17.53 -5.59 -6.90
C LEU A 153 -17.85 -4.60 -8.02
N TRP A 154 -16.82 -4.16 -8.73
CA TRP A 154 -16.96 -3.30 -9.90
C TRP A 154 -16.80 -4.14 -11.17
N VAL A 155 -17.85 -4.26 -11.96
CA VAL A 155 -17.82 -4.96 -13.26
C VAL A 155 -17.86 -3.91 -14.35
N ALA A 156 -16.82 -3.87 -15.18
CA ALA A 156 -16.74 -3.02 -16.36
C ALA A 156 -16.18 -3.82 -17.53
N GLN A 157 -16.63 -3.48 -18.73
CA GLN A 157 -16.07 -3.96 -19.99
C GLN A 157 -15.44 -2.77 -20.70
N THR A 158 -14.17 -2.92 -21.03
CA THR A 158 -13.41 -2.03 -21.91
C THR A 158 -13.57 -2.43 -23.36
#